data_AF-A0A0S8EA38-F1
#
_entry.id   AF-A0A0S8EA38-F1
#
_cell.length_a   1.000
_cell.length_b   1.000
_cell.length_c   1.000
_cell.angle_alpha   90.00
_cell.angle_beta   90.00
_cell.angle_gamma   90.00
#
_symmetry.space_group_name_H-M   'P 1'
#
loop_
_entity.id
_entity.type
_entity.pdbx_description
1 polymer ?
#
loop_
_entity_poly.entity_id
_entity_poly.type
_entity_poly.pdbx_seq_one_letter_code
_entity_poly.pdbx_strand_id
1 'polypeptide(L)'
;MDKSASIQEILSRESRLVRLPETGKAVFIGDTHGDFDATETIFRLYFRPGYTLVFLGDYVDRGDNSLENIEFLLKRKAEAPDRIFLLAGNHEGYCSVPFSPADFWESLSPREYEYFSEICKLFSFAAVTRNGLCAVHGATPDLESLEEINTVQLCSEHWLQL
;
A
#
# COMPACT_ATOMS: atom_id res chain seq x y z
N MET A 1 19.04 -16.53 9.39
CA MET A 1 18.21 -15.39 8.97
C MET A 1 18.81 -14.88 7.69
N ASP A 2 18.13 -15.14 6.59
CA ASP A 2 18.64 -14.88 5.24
C ASP A 2 18.82 -13.36 5.03
N LYS A 3 19.91 -12.98 4.36
CA LYS A 3 20.21 -11.58 4.06
C LYS A 3 19.33 -11.13 2.89
N SER A 4 18.38 -10.27 3.24
CA SER A 4 17.67 -9.28 2.41
C SER A 4 17.02 -9.79 1.13
N ALA A 5 15.85 -10.41 1.26
CA ALA A 5 14.89 -10.39 0.16
C ALA A 5 14.63 -8.92 -0.24
N SER A 6 14.62 -8.64 -1.54
CA SER A 6 14.28 -7.31 -2.05
C SER A 6 12.83 -6.95 -1.70
N ILE A 7 12.50 -5.66 -1.68
CA ILE A 7 11.12 -5.24 -1.42
C ILE A 7 10.15 -5.79 -2.48
N GLN A 8 10.58 -5.92 -3.73
CA GLN A 8 9.78 -6.57 -4.77
C GLN A 8 9.51 -8.05 -4.48
N GLU A 9 10.50 -8.80 -3.99
CA GLU A 9 10.31 -10.21 -3.58
C GLU A 9 9.38 -10.35 -2.37
N ILE A 10 9.40 -9.38 -1.45
CA ILE A 10 8.51 -9.36 -0.30
C ILE A 10 7.08 -9.09 -0.75
N LEU A 11 6.85 -8.03 -1.53
CA LEU A 11 5.51 -7.64 -2.00
C LEU A 11 4.91 -8.66 -2.97
N SER A 12 5.71 -9.26 -3.85
CA SER A 12 5.23 -10.29 -4.80
C SER A 12 4.76 -11.60 -4.15
N ARG A 13 5.11 -11.83 -2.88
CA ARG A 13 4.59 -12.97 -2.10
C ARG A 13 3.22 -12.68 -1.48
N GLU A 14 2.79 -11.41 -1.48
CA GLU A 14 1.50 -11.01 -0.94
C GLU A 14 0.40 -11.19 -1.98
N SER A 15 -0.76 -11.66 -1.52
CA SER A 15 -1.97 -11.72 -2.33
C SER A 15 -2.59 -10.33 -2.49
N ARG A 16 -3.39 -10.11 -3.54
CA ARG A 16 -4.15 -8.85 -3.67
C ARG A 16 -5.15 -8.69 -2.54
N LEU A 17 -5.73 -9.78 -2.06
CA LEU A 17 -6.50 -9.84 -0.82
C LEU A 17 -5.63 -10.34 0.32
N VAL A 18 -5.20 -9.45 1.22
CA VAL A 18 -4.42 -9.80 2.40
C VAL A 18 -5.36 -10.21 3.53
N ARG A 19 -5.02 -11.30 4.22
CA ARG A 19 -5.68 -11.68 5.48
C ARG A 19 -4.80 -11.28 6.65
N LEU A 20 -5.29 -10.36 7.48
CA LEU A 20 -4.52 -9.82 8.60
C LEU A 20 -4.37 -10.85 9.74
N PRO A 21 -3.34 -10.73 10.59
CA PRO A 21 -3.15 -11.61 11.74
C PRO A 21 -4.40 -11.71 12.63
N GLU A 22 -4.72 -12.92 13.08
CA GLU A 22 -5.93 -13.17 13.89
C GLU A 22 -5.85 -12.60 15.31
N THR A 23 -4.65 -12.27 15.78
CA THR A 23 -4.40 -11.79 17.13
C THR A 23 -3.72 -10.42 17.09
N GLY A 24 -3.89 -9.66 18.18
CA GLY A 24 -3.38 -8.30 18.29
C GLY A 24 -4.39 -7.24 17.86
N LYS A 25 -3.88 -6.07 17.48
CA LYS A 25 -4.68 -4.91 17.06
C LYS A 25 -4.21 -4.45 15.68
N ALA A 26 -5.16 -4.26 14.77
CA ALA A 26 -4.90 -3.58 13.51
C ALA A 26 -5.14 -2.07 13.67
N VAL A 27 -4.23 -1.26 13.15
CA VAL A 27 -4.39 0.19 12.99
C VAL A 27 -4.45 0.45 11.50
N PHE A 28 -5.56 1.02 11.06
CA PHE A 28 -5.78 1.39 9.67
C PHE A 28 -5.44 2.86 9.50
N ILE A 29 -4.63 3.17 8.48
CA ILE A 29 -4.10 4.50 8.19
C ILE A 29 -4.54 4.87 6.78
N GLY A 30 -5.31 5.95 6.66
CA GLY A 30 -5.71 6.50 5.35
C GLY A 30 -4.58 7.27 4.67
N ASP A 31 -4.97 8.14 3.75
CA ASP A 31 -4.08 8.91 2.89
C ASP A 31 -3.02 9.65 3.72
N THR A 32 -1.77 9.52 3.28
CA THR A 32 -0.64 10.25 3.88
C THR A 32 -0.14 11.34 2.96
N HIS A 33 -0.27 11.19 1.64
CA HIS A 33 0.01 12.25 0.65
C HIS A 33 1.33 13.00 0.91
N GLY A 34 2.42 12.26 1.15
CA GLY A 34 3.73 12.86 1.43
C GLY A 34 3.86 13.59 2.78
N ASP A 35 2.89 13.50 3.70
CA ASP A 35 3.02 13.97 5.08
C ASP A 35 3.90 13.00 5.90
N PHE A 36 5.21 13.13 5.69
CA PHE A 36 6.20 12.28 6.34
C PHE A 36 6.20 12.40 7.87
N ASP A 37 5.97 13.59 8.42
CA ASP A 37 5.95 13.83 9.87
C ASP A 37 4.78 13.09 10.54
N ALA A 38 3.61 13.07 9.90
CA ALA A 38 2.48 12.27 10.32
C ALA A 38 2.79 10.77 10.26
N THR A 39 3.37 10.30 9.15
CA THR A 39 3.79 8.89 8.99
C THR A 39 4.77 8.47 10.09
N GLU A 40 5.81 9.27 10.35
CA GLU A 40 6.78 8.96 11.41
C GLU A 40 6.11 8.90 12.78
N THR A 41 5.19 9.84 13.05
CA THR A 41 4.42 9.88 14.29
C THR A 41 3.57 8.62 14.48
N ILE A 42 2.91 8.13 13.43
CA ILE A 42 2.15 6.89 13.45
C ILE A 42 3.04 5.71 13.83
N PHE A 43 4.21 5.58 13.20
CA PHE A 43 5.16 4.52 13.53
C PHE A 43 5.65 4.62 14.97
N ARG A 44 5.98 5.81 15.45
CA ARG A 44 6.40 6.03 16.85
C ARG A 44 5.33 5.59 17.87
N LEU A 45 4.05 5.79 17.56
CA LEU A 45 2.95 5.46 18.46
C LEU A 45 2.52 3.98 18.39
N TYR A 46 2.50 3.40 17.19
CA TYR A 46 1.83 2.13 16.93
C TYR A 46 2.75 1.00 16.45
N PHE A 47 3.98 1.27 16.02
CA PHE A 47 4.94 0.21 15.64
C PHE A 47 5.56 -0.46 16.86
N ARG A 48 4.76 -1.25 17.58
CA ARG A 48 5.12 -1.96 18.81
C ARG A 48 4.48 -3.35 18.87
N PRO A 49 4.99 -4.29 19.69
CA PRO A 49 4.49 -5.66 19.73
C PRO A 49 2.97 -5.75 19.90
N GLY A 50 2.34 -6.65 19.15
CA GLY A 50 0.88 -6.86 19.17
C GLY A 50 0.08 -5.88 18.28
N TYR A 51 0.75 -4.99 17.55
CA TYR A 51 0.12 -4.10 16.57
C TYR A 51 0.54 -4.43 15.14
N THR A 52 -0.44 -4.39 14.25
CA THR A 52 -0.34 -4.47 12.79
C THR A 52 -0.74 -3.12 12.21
N LEU A 53 0.06 -2.56 11.31
CA LEU A 53 -0.24 -1.32 10.60
C LEU A 53 -0.72 -1.67 9.19
N VAL A 54 -1.84 -1.08 8.78
CA VAL A 54 -2.43 -1.27 7.45
C VAL A 54 -2.61 0.11 6.84
N PHE A 55 -1.77 0.44 5.89
CA PHE A 55 -1.86 1.67 5.13
C PHE A 55 -2.77 1.44 3.92
N LEU A 56 -3.75 2.31 3.73
CA LEU A 56 -4.84 2.10 2.79
C LEU A 56 -4.52 2.56 1.36
N GLY A 57 -3.48 3.38 1.17
CA GLY A 57 -3.11 3.94 -0.12
C GLY A 57 -2.74 5.40 -0.01
N ASP A 58 -2.51 6.04 -1.15
CA ASP A 58 -2.26 7.47 -1.32
C ASP A 58 -1.10 7.96 -0.44
N TYR A 59 0.08 7.43 -0.73
CA TYR A 59 1.34 7.73 -0.06
C TYR A 59 2.03 8.97 -0.62
N VAL A 60 1.77 9.26 -1.88
CA VAL A 60 2.45 10.28 -2.67
C VAL A 60 1.49 11.36 -3.17
N ASP A 61 2.08 12.40 -3.77
CA ASP A 61 1.45 13.62 -4.26
C ASP A 61 0.81 14.48 -3.17
N ARG A 62 0.47 15.74 -3.52
CA ARG A 62 -0.09 16.81 -2.67
C ARG A 62 0.81 17.32 -1.54
N GLY A 63 1.69 16.49 -0.97
CA GLY A 63 2.66 16.89 0.03
C GLY A 63 4.10 16.90 -0.48
N ASP A 64 4.91 17.73 0.17
CA ASP A 64 6.27 18.05 -0.25
C ASP A 64 7.26 16.89 -0.09
N ASN A 65 6.97 15.92 0.80
CA ASN A 65 7.89 14.84 1.17
C ASN A 65 7.44 13.46 0.64
N SER A 66 6.79 13.43 -0.53
CA SER A 66 6.28 12.19 -1.14
C SER A 66 7.34 11.10 -1.30
N LEU A 67 8.54 11.45 -1.80
CA LEU A 67 9.64 10.50 -1.98
C LEU A 67 10.12 9.92 -0.64
N GLU A 68 10.36 10.76 0.36
CA GLU A 68 10.79 10.34 1.68
C GLU A 68 9.74 9.43 2.35
N ASN A 69 8.46 9.79 2.21
CA ASN A 69 7.34 9.03 2.75
C ASN A 69 7.26 7.61 2.15
N ILE A 70 7.26 7.48 0.82
CA ILE A 70 7.16 6.16 0.18
C ILE A 70 8.40 5.29 0.44
N GLU A 71 9.61 5.85 0.39
CA GLU A 71 10.84 5.12 0.70
C GLU A 71 10.86 4.62 2.15
N PHE A 72 10.40 5.45 3.09
CA PHE A 72 10.27 5.06 4.48
C PHE A 72 9.26 3.92 4.67
N LEU A 73 8.08 4.00 4.05
CA LEU A 73 7.07 2.94 4.12
C LEU A 73 7.60 1.61 3.56
N LEU A 74 8.26 1.64 2.41
CA LEU A 74 8.87 0.45 1.79
C LEU A 74 9.97 -0.16 2.67
N LYS A 75 10.82 0.67 3.28
CA LYS A 75 11.82 0.20 4.24
C LYS A 75 11.18 -0.45 5.45
N ARG A 76 10.17 0.18 6.05
CA ARG A 76 9.45 -0.36 7.20
C ARG A 76 8.75 -1.67 6.85
N LYS A 77 8.12 -1.76 5.68
CA LYS A 77 7.54 -2.99 5.14
C LYS A 77 8.58 -4.12 5.07
N ALA A 78 9.79 -3.83 4.57
CA ALA A 78 10.86 -4.81 4.53
C ALA A 78 11.34 -5.28 5.93
N GLU A 79 11.30 -4.40 6.93
CA GLU A 79 11.69 -4.71 8.30
C GLU A 79 10.67 -5.58 9.05
N ALA A 80 9.38 -5.44 8.73
CA ALA A 80 8.31 -6.19 9.40
C ALA A 80 7.18 -6.58 8.42
N PRO A 81 7.47 -7.46 7.44
CA PRO A 81 6.53 -7.79 6.36
C PRO A 81 5.21 -8.39 6.86
N ASP A 82 5.23 -9.14 7.97
CA ASP A 82 4.05 -9.78 8.55
C ASP A 82 3.19 -8.83 9.43
N ARG A 83 3.62 -7.57 9.60
CA ARG A 83 2.98 -6.61 10.52
C ARG A 83 2.68 -5.26 9.87
N ILE A 84 3.17 -5.01 8.66
CA ILE A 84 2.94 -3.78 7.92
C ILE A 84 2.41 -4.18 6.56
N PHE A 85 1.24 -3.68 6.21
CA PHE A 85 0.61 -3.94 4.92
C PHE A 85 0.38 -2.61 4.22
N LEU A 86 0.74 -2.55 2.94
CA LEU A 86 0.59 -1.38 2.07
C LEU A 86 -0.41 -1.76 0.99
N LEU A 87 -1.58 -1.12 1.01
CA LEU A 87 -2.56 -1.26 -0.06
C LEU A 87 -2.30 -0.25 -1.19
N ALA A 88 -2.82 -0.50 -2.38
CA ALA A 88 -2.74 0.44 -3.49
C ALA A 88 -3.82 1.51 -3.33
N GLY A 89 -3.42 2.79 -3.32
CA GLY A 89 -4.34 3.89 -3.58
C GLY A 89 -4.43 4.24 -5.06
N ASN A 90 -5.29 5.18 -5.40
CA ASN A 90 -5.36 5.68 -6.77
C ASN A 90 -4.08 6.43 -7.14
N HIS A 91 -3.41 7.06 -6.18
CA HIS A 91 -2.16 7.77 -6.42
C HIS A 91 -0.99 6.83 -6.79
N GLU A 92 -1.01 5.60 -6.29
CA GLU A 92 -0.06 4.54 -6.68
C GLU A 92 -0.42 3.89 -8.02
N GLY A 93 -1.63 4.16 -8.53
CA GLY A 93 -2.12 3.71 -9.83
C GLY A 93 -1.70 4.59 -11.02
N TYR A 94 -0.86 5.61 -10.83
CA TYR A 94 -0.55 6.62 -11.85
C TYR A 94 -0.05 6.00 -13.17
N CYS A 95 0.82 4.99 -13.06
CA CYS A 95 1.39 4.31 -14.22
C CYS A 95 0.35 3.58 -15.09
N SER A 96 -0.83 3.33 -14.51
CA SER A 96 -1.97 2.65 -15.14
C SER A 96 -3.00 3.66 -15.62
N VAL A 97 -3.37 4.61 -14.78
CA VAL A 97 -4.32 5.68 -15.07
C VAL A 97 -3.81 6.99 -14.48
N PRO A 98 -3.52 8.00 -15.31
CA PRO A 98 -3.12 9.32 -14.80
C PRO A 98 -4.23 9.95 -13.96
N PHE A 99 -3.86 10.51 -12.82
CA PHE A 99 -4.72 11.32 -11.97
C PHE A 99 -4.02 12.67 -11.70
N SER A 100 -4.71 13.60 -11.04
CA SER A 100 -4.11 14.85 -10.61
C SER A 100 -4.56 15.23 -9.19
N PRO A 101 -3.69 15.89 -8.40
CA PRO A 101 -2.31 16.28 -8.75
C PRO A 101 -1.35 15.08 -8.74
N ALA A 102 -0.31 15.12 -9.57
CA ALA A 102 0.68 14.04 -9.75
C ALA A 102 2.14 14.55 -9.65
N ASP A 103 2.35 15.56 -8.80
CA ASP A 103 3.62 16.28 -8.66
C ASP A 103 4.80 15.35 -8.32
N PHE A 104 4.56 14.28 -7.55
CA PHE A 104 5.58 13.27 -7.26
C PHE A 104 6.02 12.60 -8.56
N TRP A 105 5.08 12.00 -9.29
CA TRP A 105 5.37 11.23 -10.50
C TRP A 105 6.00 12.06 -11.61
N GLU A 106 5.56 13.31 -11.76
CA GLU A 106 6.12 14.25 -12.74
C GLU A 106 7.53 14.72 -12.38
N SER A 107 7.91 14.69 -11.10
CA SER A 107 9.23 15.10 -10.61
C SER A 107 10.32 14.02 -10.74
N LEU A 108 9.94 12.76 -10.93
CA LEU A 108 10.87 11.62 -10.92
C LEU A 108 11.75 11.57 -12.18
N SER A 109 12.99 11.10 -12.02
CA SER A 109 13.78 10.67 -13.16
C SER A 109 13.17 9.42 -13.82
N PRO A 110 13.45 9.13 -15.11
CA PRO A 110 12.93 7.94 -15.78
C PRO A 110 13.20 6.62 -15.04
N ARG A 111 14.35 6.54 -14.36
CA ARG A 111 14.74 5.35 -13.59
C ARG A 111 13.91 5.21 -12.30
N GLU A 112 13.68 6.31 -11.59
CA GLU A 112 12.86 6.31 -10.38
C GLU A 112 11.40 6.02 -10.72
N TYR A 113 10.89 6.64 -11.79
CA TYR A 113 9.55 6.39 -12.29
C TYR A 113 9.33 4.89 -12.58
N GLU A 114 10.24 4.26 -13.32
CA GLU A 114 10.17 2.82 -13.60
C GLU A 114 10.21 1.99 -12.31
N TYR A 115 11.13 2.33 -11.40
CA TYR A 115 11.28 1.64 -10.11
C TYR A 115 10.00 1.70 -9.25
N PHE A 116 9.45 2.89 -9.02
CA PHE A 116 8.25 3.05 -8.20
C PHE A 116 7.00 2.49 -8.89
N SER A 117 6.92 2.60 -10.22
CA SER A 117 5.82 1.98 -10.98
C SER A 117 5.79 0.46 -10.79
N GLU A 118 6.94 -0.22 -10.91
CA GLU A 118 6.99 -1.67 -10.73
C GLU A 118 6.67 -2.10 -9.29
N ILE A 119 7.04 -1.29 -8.29
CA ILE A 119 6.69 -1.55 -6.90
C ILE A 119 5.19 -1.36 -6.63
N CYS A 120 4.61 -0.25 -7.09
CA CYS A 120 3.20 0.07 -6.84
C CYS A 120 2.27 -0.99 -7.45
N LYS A 121 2.64 -1.56 -8.60
CA LYS A 121 1.93 -2.69 -9.23
C LYS A 121 1.86 -3.93 -8.34
N LEU A 122 2.72 -4.08 -7.33
CA LEU A 122 2.74 -5.22 -6.42
C LEU A 122 1.92 -5.01 -5.14
N PHE A 123 1.43 -3.81 -4.87
CA PHE A 123 0.62 -3.56 -3.67
C PHE A 123 -0.68 -4.35 -3.69
N SER A 124 -1.10 -4.77 -2.49
CA SER A 124 -2.38 -5.44 -2.30
C SER A 124 -3.53 -4.45 -2.51
N PHE A 125 -4.71 -4.95 -2.86
CA PHE A 125 -5.89 -4.10 -3.09
C PHE A 125 -6.80 -4.02 -1.88
N ALA A 126 -6.82 -5.09 -1.07
CA ALA A 126 -7.68 -5.16 0.10
C ALA A 126 -7.01 -5.90 1.25
N ALA A 127 -7.41 -5.54 2.46
CA ALA A 127 -7.07 -6.26 3.68
C ALA A 127 -8.35 -6.67 4.42
N VAL A 128 -8.40 -7.91 4.88
CA VAL A 128 -9.54 -8.44 5.65
C VAL A 128 -9.11 -8.97 7.01
N THR A 129 -10.01 -8.79 7.97
CA THR A 129 -9.90 -9.33 9.32
C THR A 129 -10.81 -10.54 9.49
N ARG A 130 -10.49 -11.42 10.44
CA ARG A 130 -11.32 -12.60 10.73
C ARG A 130 -12.74 -12.25 11.20
N ASN A 131 -12.93 -11.09 11.82
CA ASN A 131 -14.23 -10.60 12.29
C ASN A 131 -15.03 -9.87 11.21
N GLY A 132 -14.61 -9.92 9.95
CA GLY A 132 -15.43 -9.47 8.81
C GLY A 132 -15.24 -8.01 8.40
N LEU A 133 -14.28 -7.28 8.97
CA LEU A 133 -13.89 -5.97 8.42
C LEU A 133 -13.06 -6.20 7.16
N CYS A 134 -13.47 -5.53 6.07
CA CYS A 134 -12.75 -5.40 4.81
C CYS A 134 -12.31 -3.94 4.65
N ALA A 135 -11.04 -3.73 4.34
CA ALA A 135 -10.44 -2.43 4.11
C ALA A 135 -9.90 -2.37 2.68
N VAL A 136 -10.25 -1.30 1.99
CA VAL A 136 -9.83 -0.93 0.63
C VAL A 136 -9.54 0.57 0.64
N HIS A 137 -8.88 1.08 -0.41
CA HIS A 137 -8.65 2.52 -0.56
C HIS A 137 -9.94 3.27 -0.89
N GLY A 138 -10.51 2.95 -2.05
CA GLY A 138 -11.75 3.52 -2.56
C GLY A 138 -12.96 2.69 -2.17
N ALA A 139 -13.57 2.01 -3.15
CA ALA A 139 -14.76 1.21 -2.95
C ALA A 139 -14.47 -0.27 -3.15
N THR A 140 -15.31 -1.13 -2.58
CA THR A 140 -15.30 -2.54 -2.94
C THR A 140 -15.85 -2.68 -4.37
N PRO A 141 -15.13 -3.35 -5.27
CA PRO A 141 -15.63 -3.62 -6.61
C PRO A 141 -16.86 -4.52 -6.57
N ASP A 142 -17.69 -4.46 -7.61
CA ASP A 142 -18.85 -5.33 -7.78
C ASP A 142 -18.42 -6.77 -8.11
N LEU A 143 -18.12 -7.53 -7.05
CA LEU A 143 -17.66 -8.92 -7.10
C LEU A 143 -18.61 -9.85 -6.34
N GLU A 144 -18.72 -11.10 -6.78
CA GLU A 144 -19.59 -12.08 -6.12
C GLU A 144 -18.99 -12.61 -4.81
N SER A 145 -17.65 -12.58 -4.68
CA SER A 145 -16.91 -12.99 -3.50
C SER A 145 -15.68 -12.13 -3.23
N LEU A 146 -15.25 -12.02 -1.97
CA LEU A 146 -14.02 -11.30 -1.61
C LEU A 146 -12.78 -11.93 -2.24
N GLU A 147 -12.79 -13.26 -2.39
CA GLU A 147 -11.70 -14.04 -2.96
C GLU A 147 -11.35 -13.63 -4.40
N GLU A 148 -12.31 -13.12 -5.16
CA GLU A 148 -12.13 -12.60 -6.52
C GLU A 148 -11.23 -11.36 -6.59
N ILE A 149 -11.00 -10.66 -5.48
CA ILE A 149 -10.02 -9.56 -5.44
C ILE A 149 -8.63 -10.04 -5.89
N ASN A 150 -8.29 -11.32 -5.68
CA ASN A 150 -7.04 -11.90 -6.15
C ASN A 150 -6.90 -12.05 -7.67
N THR A 151 -8.01 -12.02 -8.40
CA THR A 151 -8.03 -12.17 -9.87
C THR A 151 -8.18 -10.82 -10.58
N VAL A 152 -8.46 -9.73 -9.84
CA VAL A 152 -8.56 -8.38 -10.39
C VAL A 152 -7.24 -7.99 -11.06
N GLN A 153 -7.33 -7.61 -12.33
CA GLN A 153 -6.19 -7.15 -13.12
C GLN A 153 -6.09 -5.63 -13.07
N LEU A 154 -4.86 -5.12 -13.01
CA LEU A 154 -4.59 -3.68 -13.12
C LEU A 154 -5.24 -3.12 -14.40
N CYS A 155 -5.76 -1.88 -14.32
CA CYS A 155 -6.50 -1.21 -15.41
C CYS A 155 -7.83 -1.86 -15.83
N SER A 156 -8.30 -2.93 -15.17
CA SER A 156 -9.64 -3.48 -15.44
C SER A 156 -10.75 -2.60 -14.86
N GLU A 157 -12.00 -2.83 -15.29
CA GLU A 157 -13.18 -2.10 -14.77
C GLU A 157 -13.31 -2.26 -13.25
N HIS A 158 -13.08 -3.46 -12.71
CA HIS A 158 -13.10 -3.69 -11.27
C HIS A 158 -11.93 -3.01 -10.56
N TRP A 159 -10.77 -2.87 -11.21
CA TRP A 159 -9.64 -2.14 -10.63
C TRP A 159 -9.90 -0.64 -10.50
N LEU A 160 -10.63 -0.04 -11.45
CA LEU A 160 -11.00 1.38 -11.38
C LEU A 160 -11.98 1.72 -10.25
N GLN A 161 -12.58 0.71 -9.62
CA GLN A 161 -13.48 0.88 -8.47
C GLN A 161 -12.74 0.83 -7.12
N LEU A 162 -11.55 0.21 -7.09
CA LEU A 162 -10.74 -0.02 -5.89
C LEU A 162 -10.03 1.23 -5.37
#